data_AF-A0A392QHQ7-F1
#
_entry.id   AF-A0A392QHQ7-F1
#
_cell.length_a   1.000
_cell.length_b   1.000
_cell.length_c   1.000
_cell.angle_alpha   90.00
_cell.angle_beta   90.00
_cell.angle_gamma   90.00
#
_symmetry.space_group_name_H-M   'P 1'
#
loop_
_entity.id
_entity.type
_entity.pdbx_description
1 polymer ?
#
loop_
_entity_poly.entity_id
_entity_poly.type
_entity_poly.pdbx_seq_one_letter_code
_entity_poly.pdbx_strand_id
1 'polypeptide(L)' 'MIFFPVVNEACRVLDEGIAVKSADLDISAVMGMGFPPYRGGIIFWADSLGSKYIYSRLAEWSKLYGEFFKPSA' A
#
# COMPACT_ATOMS: atom_id res chain seq x y z
N MET A 1 -6.24 3.49 -9.81
CA MET A 1 -6.40 4.05 -8.44
C MET A 1 -5.01 4.47 -7.97
N ILE A 2 -4.79 5.74 -7.63
CA ILE A 2 -3.43 6.28 -7.36
C ILE A 2 -2.79 5.66 -6.09
N PHE A 3 -3.59 5.16 -5.16
CA PHE A 3 -3.10 4.65 -3.87
C PHE A 3 -2.59 3.20 -3.89
N PHE A 4 -2.89 2.37 -4.90
CA PHE A 4 -2.43 0.97 -4.86
C PHE A 4 -0.91 0.84 -5.00
N PRO A 5 -0.22 1.63 -5.85
CA PRO A 5 1.24 1.69 -5.82
C PRO A 5 1.79 2.13 -4.46
N VAL A 6 1.10 3.04 -3.75
CA VAL A 6 1.51 3.47 -2.41
C VAL A 6 1.39 2.34 -1.40
N VAL A 7 0.31 1.55 -1.48
CA VAL A 7 0.16 0.32 -0.67
C VAL A 7 1.27 -0.68 -0.99
N ASN A 8 1.56 -0.88 -2.27
CA ASN A 8 2.65 -1.76 -2.73
C ASN A 8 4.00 -1.34 -2.17
N GLU A 9 4.29 -0.05 -2.16
CA GLU A 9 5.52 0.50 -1.59
C GLU A 9 5.55 0.37 -0.07
N ALA A 10 4.41 0.60 0.61
CA ALA A 10 4.30 0.40 2.05
C ALA A 10 4.57 -1.06 2.46
N CYS A 11 4.14 -2.04 1.65
CA CYS A 11 4.49 -3.45 1.83
C CYS A 11 6.01 -3.67 1.71
N ARG A 12 6.66 -3.10 0.68
CA ARG A 12 8.11 -3.19 0.50
C ARG A 12 8.89 -2.60 1.67
N VAL A 13 8.49 -1.43 2.16
CA VAL A 13 9.11 -0.77 3.32
C VAL A 13 9.00 -1.64 4.57
N LEU A 14 7.90 -2.39 4.72
CA LEU A 14 7.73 -3.34 5.81
C LEU A 14 8.61 -4.58 5.63
N ASP A 15 8.67 -5.14 4.42
CA ASP A 15 9.48 -6.33 4.09
C ASP A 15 11.00 -6.06 4.20
N GLU A 16 11.43 -4.86 3.85
CA GLU A 16 12.81 -4.40 3.99
C GLU A 16 13.19 -4.11 5.47
N GLY A 17 12.23 -4.17 6.39
CA GLY A 17 12.44 -3.93 7.81
C GLY A 17 12.71 -2.46 8.15
N ILE A 18 12.38 -1.53 7.25
CA ILE A 18 12.49 -0.08 7.50
C ILE A 18 11.46 0.35 8.54
N ALA A 19 10.25 -0.22 8.48
CA ALA A 19 9.21 -0.06 9.49
C ALA A 19 9.12 -1.29 10.39
N VAL A 20 8.93 -1.08 11.69
CA VAL A 20 8.84 -2.17 12.68
C VAL A 20 7.51 -2.89 12.63
N LYS A 21 6.42 -2.17 12.33
CA LYS A 21 5.05 -2.71 12.25
C LYS A 21 4.22 -1.91 11.24
N SER A 22 3.21 -2.55 10.67
CA SER A 22 2.26 -1.91 9.76
C SER A 22 1.58 -0.66 10.36
N ALA A 23 1.26 -0.70 11.65
CA ALA A 23 0.65 0.44 12.35
C ALA A 23 1.52 1.71 12.35
N ASP A 24 2.86 1.59 12.32
CA ASP A 24 3.73 2.77 12.25
C ASP A 24 3.64 3.44 10.87
N LEU A 25 3.45 2.64 9.81
CA LEU A 25 3.21 3.16 8.45
C LEU A 25 1.83 3.80 8.34
N ASP A 26 0.81 3.24 9.00
CA ASP A 26 -0.52 3.84 9.07
C ASP A 26 -0.49 5.22 9.74
N ILE A 27 0.14 5.32 10.91
CA ILE A 27 0.27 6.59 11.63
C ILE A 27 1.13 7.58 10.85
N SER A 28 2.22 7.13 10.22
CA SER A 28 3.06 7.96 9.35
C SER A 28 2.27 8.51 8.17
N ALA A 29 1.45 7.69 7.50
CA ALA A 29 0.61 8.13 6.40
C ALA A 29 -0.44 9.17 6.85
N VAL A 30 -1.05 8.95 8.02
CA VAL A 30 -2.05 9.88 8.57
C VAL A 30 -1.42 11.20 9.00
N MET A 31 -0.36 11.15 9.81
CA MET A 31 0.24 12.34 10.44
C MET A 31 1.22 13.06 9.51
N GLY A 32 1.95 12.33 8.67
CA GLY A 32 2.97 12.90 7.79
C GLY A 32 2.43 13.32 6.42
N MET A 33 1.52 12.53 5.84
CA MET A 33 1.00 12.76 4.48
C MET A 33 -0.47 13.22 4.45
N GLY A 34 -1.11 13.35 5.62
CA GLY A 34 -2.50 13.78 5.72
C GLY A 34 -3.50 12.73 5.23
N PHE A 35 -3.15 11.43 5.28
CA PHE A 35 -4.08 10.36 4.90
C PHE A 35 -5.32 10.39 5.81
N PRO A 36 -6.55 10.16 5.29
CA PRO A 36 -7.77 10.29 6.07
C PRO A 36 -7.78 9.44 7.36
N PRO A 37 -7.81 10.05 8.56
CA PRO A 37 -7.73 9.32 9.83
C PRO A 37 -8.88 8.34 10.05
N TYR A 38 -10.07 8.67 9.54
CA TYR A 38 -11.26 7.81 9.63
C TYR A 38 -11.16 6.53 8.79
N ARG A 39 -10.11 6.38 7.96
CA ARG A 39 -9.78 5.14 7.26
C ARG A 39 -8.64 4.35 7.92
N GLY A 40 -8.21 4.76 9.12
CA GLY A 40 -7.19 4.07 9.93
C GLY A 40 -5.75 4.32 9.48
N GLY A 41 -5.48 4.32 8.18
CA GLY A 41 -4.16 4.48 7.59
C GLY A 41 -4.07 3.78 6.23
N ILE A 42 -2.92 3.85 5.57
CA ILE A 42 -2.78 3.32 4.20
C ILE A 42 -2.83 1.78 4.15
N ILE A 43 -2.22 1.08 5.12
CA ILE A 43 -2.23 -0.38 5.22
C ILE A 43 -3.56 -0.85 5.81
N PHE A 44 -4.05 -0.21 6.88
CA PHE A 44 -5.36 -0.53 7.42
C PHE A 44 -6.48 -0.38 6.37
N TRP A 45 -6.41 0.67 5.55
CA TRP A 45 -7.33 0.84 4.43
C TRP A 45 -7.15 -0.23 3.35
N ALA A 46 -5.91 -0.63 3.05
CA ALA A 46 -5.63 -1.70 2.10
C ALA A 46 -6.26 -3.04 2.54
N ASP A 47 -6.16 -3.37 3.83
CA ASP A 47 -6.78 -4.57 4.40
C ASP A 47 -8.32 -4.53 4.28
N SER A 48 -8.93 -3.35 4.43
CA SER A 48 -10.39 -3.18 4.24
C SER A 48 -10.86 -3.47 2.81
N LEU A 49 -10.00 -3.29 1.80
CA LEU A 49 -10.29 -3.62 0.41
C LEU A 49 -9.97 -5.08 0.07
N GLY A 50 -9.05 -5.68 0.83
CA GLY A 50 -8.55 -7.03 0.62
C GLY A 50 -7.32 -7.09 -0.28
N SER A 51 -6.26 -7.74 0.23
CA SER A 51 -4.98 -7.92 -0.44
C SER A 51 -5.11 -8.56 -1.83
N LYS A 52 -5.98 -9.57 -1.98
CA LYS A 52 -6.23 -10.25 -3.26
C LYS A 52 -6.76 -9.30 -4.34
N TYR A 53 -7.64 -8.39 -3.98
CA TYR A 53 -8.18 -7.40 -4.91
C TYR A 53 -7.07 -6.44 -5.37
N ILE A 54 -6.30 -5.89 -4.43
CA ILE A 54 -5.20 -4.96 -4.71
C ILE A 54 -4.14 -5.63 -5.59
N TYR A 55 -3.74 -6.86 -5.26
CA TYR A 55 -2.79 -7.65 -6.05
C TYR A 55 -3.27 -7.86 -7.49
N SER A 56 -4.53 -8.29 -7.67
CA SER A 56 -5.07 -8.54 -9.01
C SER A 56 -5.06 -7.30 -9.90
N ARG A 57 -5.36 -6.13 -9.33
CA ARG A 57 -5.40 -4.85 -10.04
C ARG A 57 -4.00 -4.34 -10.36
N LEU A 58 -3.05 -4.47 -9.43
CA LEU A 58 -1.65 -4.14 -9.66
C LEU A 58 -1.03 -5.04 -10.75
N ALA A 59 -1.30 -6.34 -10.71
CA ALA A 59 -0.82 -7.27 -11.73
C ALA A 59 -1.39 -6.98 -13.12
N GLU A 60 -2.66 -6.60 -13.21
CA GLU A 60 -3.29 -6.13 -14.46
C GLU A 60 -2.62 -4.85 -14.98
N TRP A 61 -2.41 -3.86 -14.11
CA TRP A 61 -1.75 -2.60 -14.48
C TRP A 61 -0.28 -2.77 -14.82
N SER A 62 0.40 -3.74 -14.22
CA SER A 62 1.78 -4.07 -14.55
C SER A 62 1.91 -4.54 -16.00
N LYS A 63 0.93 -5.31 -16.49
CA LYS A 63 0.89 -5.75 -17.90
C LYS A 63 0.55 -4.61 -18.87
N LEU A 64 -0.30 -3.68 -18.47
CA LEU A 64 -0.81 -2.61 -19.33
C LEU A 64 0.12 -1.39 -19.39
N TYR A 65 0.72 -1.03 -18.25
CA TYR A 65 1.45 0.23 -18.07
C TYR A 65 2.92 0.03 -17.68
N GLY A 66 3.36 -1.21 -17.42
CA GLY A 66 4.76 -1.57 -17.20
C GLY A 66 5.13 -1.87 -15.75
N GLU A 67 6.43 -2.05 -15.52
CA GLU A 67 7.00 -2.59 -14.26
C GLU A 67 6.71 -1.75 -13.01
N PHE A 68 6.34 -0.46 -13.15
CA PHE A 68 6.01 0.39 -12.00
C PHE A 68 4.90 -0.19 -11.11
N PHE A 69 3.91 -0.86 -11.72
CA PHE A 69 2.78 -1.45 -10.99
C PHE A 69 3.02 -2.89 -10.55
N LYS A 70 4.24 -3.42 -10.71
CA LYS A 70 4.54 -4.80 -10.35
C LYS A 70 4.34 -5.01 -8.84
N PRO A 71 3.44 -5.93 -8.43
CA PRO A 71 3.25 -6.25 -7.01
C PRO A 71 4.56 -6.67 -6.35
N SER A 72 4.80 -6.21 -5.12
CA SER A 72 5.84 -6.78 -4.26
C SER A 72 5.51 -8.23 -3.91
N ALA A 73 6.55 -9.02 -3.65
CA ALA A 73 6.44 -10.46 -3.39
C ALA A 73 5.84 -10.76 -2.01
#